data_AF-W4V9Z5-F1
#
_entry.id   AF-W4V9Z5-F1
#
_cell.length_a   1.000
_cell.length_b   1.000
_cell.length_c   1.000
_cell.angle_alpha   90.00
_cell.angle_beta   90.00
_cell.angle_gamma   90.00
#
_symmetry.space_group_name_H-M   'P 1'
#
loop_
_entity.id
_entity.type
_entity.pdbx_description
1 polymer ?
#
loop_
_entity_poly.entity_id
_entity_poly.type
_entity_poly.pdbx_seq_one_letter_code
_entity_poly.pdbx_strand_id
1 'polypeptide(L)' 'MDVGVHQDGLVHISELSDKYVRNPMDVVSVGDIVKVRILDVDVERKRISMSMKDVN' A
#
# COMPACT_ATOMS: atom_id res chain seq x y z
N MET A 1 -3.85 -0.14 -6.01
CA MET A 1 -2.83 0.79 -6.54
C MET A 1 -2.20 0.14 -7.74
N ASP A 2 -1.98 0.87 -8.82
CA ASP A 2 -1.31 0.31 -10.01
C ASP A 2 0.20 0.35 -9.81
N VAL A 3 0.85 -0.81 -9.97
CA VAL A 3 2.31 -0.98 -9.76
C VAL A 3 3.02 -1.26 -11.10
N GLY A 4 2.30 -1.15 -12.23
CA GLY A 4 2.85 -1.46 -13.56
C GLY A 4 2.99 -2.95 -13.86
N VAL A 5 2.66 -3.80 -12.90
CA VAL A 5 2.31 -5.22 -13.10
C VAL A 5 0.79 -5.28 -13.08
N HIS A 6 0.14 -6.02 -13.99
CA HIS A 6 -1.33 -6.08 -14.15
C HIS A 6 -2.05 -6.73 -12.94
N GLN A 7 -1.75 -6.27 -11.73
CA GLN A 7 -2.04 -6.89 -10.45
C GLN A 7 -2.21 -5.78 -9.41
N ASP A 8 -3.37 -5.74 -8.77
CA ASP A 8 -3.67 -4.75 -7.76
C ASP A 8 -2.90 -5.02 -6.47
N GLY A 9 -2.07 -4.05 -6.09
CA GLY A 9 -1.45 -4.04 -4.78
C GLY A 9 -2.41 -3.47 -3.73
N LEU A 10 -2.45 -4.12 -2.56
CA LEU A 10 -3.27 -3.75 -1.41
C LEU A 10 -2.36 -3.27 -0.28
N VAL A 11 -2.72 -2.11 0.30
CA VAL A 11 -2.10 -1.57 1.50
C VAL A 11 -3.13 -1.65 2.62
N HIS A 12 -2.75 -2.23 3.75
CA HIS A 12 -3.62 -2.27 4.93
C HIS A 12 -3.71 -0.87 5.55
N ILE A 13 -4.85 -0.48 6.13
CA ILE A 13 -5.00 0.87 6.74
C ILE A 13 -3.98 1.14 7.84
N SER A 14 -3.62 0.11 8.61
CA SER A 14 -2.58 0.17 9.64
C SER A 14 -1.18 0.39 9.08
N GLU A 15 -0.99 0.14 7.78
CA GLU A 15 0.28 0.26 7.07
C GLU A 15 0.38 1.56 6.25
N LEU A 16 -0.64 2.43 6.31
CA LEU A 16 -0.62 3.74 5.66
C LEU A 16 0.25 4.76 6.40
N SER A 17 0.33 4.66 7.73
CA SER A 17 1.13 5.58 8.56
C SER A 17 1.38 4.97 9.93
N ASP A 18 2.43 5.43 10.62
CA ASP A 18 2.71 5.09 12.03
C ASP A 18 1.71 5.70 13.00
N LYS A 19 0.96 6.71 12.56
CA LYS A 19 -0.12 7.33 13.34
C LYS A 19 -1.44 6.59 13.10
N TYR A 20 -2.35 6.67 14.06
CA TYR A 20 -3.70 6.12 13.89
C TYR A 20 -4.43 6.87 12.77
N VAL A 21 -4.69 6.18 11.67
CA VAL A 21 -5.41 6.71 10.51
C VAL A 21 -6.85 6.21 10.56
N ARG A 22 -7.81 7.13 10.62
CA ARG A 22 -9.24 6.78 10.60
C ARG A 22 -9.79 6.70 9.17
N ASN A 23 -9.39 7.62 8.29
CA ASN A 23 -9.72 7.56 6.88
C ASN A 23 -8.44 7.50 6.04
N PRO A 24 -8.32 6.54 5.11
CA PRO A 24 -7.17 6.45 4.22
C PRO A 24 -7.01 7.68 3.32
N MET A 25 -8.12 8.36 2.99
CA MET A 25 -8.13 9.59 2.18
C MET A 25 -7.40 10.77 2.83
N ASP A 26 -7.24 10.77 4.16
CA ASP A 26 -6.48 11.82 4.87
C ASP A 26 -4.96 11.69 4.64
N VAL A 27 -4.51 10.52 4.18
CA VAL A 27 -3.08 10.20 4.01
C VAL A 27 -2.72 10.05 2.54
N VAL A 28 -3.64 9.54 1.72
CA VAL A 28 -3.41 9.29 0.30
C VAL A 28 -4.60 9.69 -0.55
N SER A 29 -4.34 10.34 -1.69
CA SER A 29 -5.36 10.65 -2.69
C SER A 29 -5.23 9.76 -3.92
N VAL A 30 -6.34 9.60 -4.65
CA VAL A 30 -6.32 8.90 -5.94
C VAL A 30 -5.47 9.71 -6.92
N GLY A 31 -4.43 9.08 -7.46
CA GLY A 31 -3.47 9.74 -8.37
C GLY A 31 -2.18 10.19 -7.69
N ASP A 32 -2.07 10.11 -6.37
CA ASP A 32 -0.80 10.39 -5.69
C ASP A 32 0.25 9.32 -6.00
N ILE A 33 1.47 9.79 -6.29
CA ILE A 33 2.64 8.93 -6.42
C ILE A 33 3.25 8.77 -5.03
N VAL A 34 3.00 7.63 -4.41
CA VAL A 34 3.48 7.28 -3.07
C VAL A 34 4.56 6.22 -3.15
N LYS A 35 5.54 6.29 -2.24
CA LYS A 35 6.52 5.22 -2.06
C LYS A 35 5.94 4.17 -1.13
N VAL A 36 6.00 2.92 -1.57
CA VAL A 36 5.58 1.77 -0.80
C VAL A 36 6.70 0.74 -0.75
N ARG A 37 6.74 -0.04 0.33
CA ARG A 37 7.56 -1.23 0.47
C ARG A 37 6.70 -2.46 0.22
N ILE A 38 7.21 -3.41 -0.55
CA ILE A 38 6.58 -4.71 -0.73
C ILE A 38 6.86 -5.53 0.53
N LEU A 39 5.81 -5.97 1.21
CA LEU A 39 5.92 -6.86 2.37
C LEU A 39 5.88 -8.32 1.94
N ASP A 40 4.94 -8.65 1.04
CA ASP A 40 4.69 -10.02 0.60
C ASP A 40 4.08 -10.04 -0.81
N VAL A 41 4.39 -11.07 -1.58
CA VAL A 41 3.90 -11.26 -2.95
C VAL A 41 3.26 -12.64 -3.05
N ASP A 42 1.94 -12.67 -3.15
CA ASP A 42 1.17 -13.88 -3.37
C ASP A 42 0.86 -14.01 -4.86
N VAL A 43 1.71 -14.76 -5.56
CA VAL A 43 1.58 -14.99 -7.01
C VAL A 43 0.38 -15.88 -7.34
N GLU A 44 0.04 -16.81 -6.45
CA GLU A 44 -1.10 -17.73 -6.64
C GLU A 44 -2.43 -16.98 -6.63
N ARG A 45 -2.58 -16.05 -5.68
CA ARG A 45 -3.77 -15.20 -5.55
C ARG A 45 -3.69 -13.90 -6.32
N LYS A 46 -2.56 -13.64 -6.97
CA LYS A 46 -2.29 -12.38 -7.67
C LYS A 46 -2.48 -11.16 -6.77
N ARG A 47 -1.91 -11.18 -5.57
CA ARG A 47 -2.03 -10.10 -4.59
C ARG A 47 -0.66 -9.69 -4.10
N ILE A 48 -0.46 -8.38 -4.02
CA ILE A 48 0.78 -7.81 -3.49
C ILE A 48 0.42 -7.05 -2.22
N SER A 49 1.01 -7.48 -1.11
CA SER A 49 0.88 -6.80 0.18
C SER A 49 1.95 -5.73 0.28
N MET A 50 1.52 -4.49 0.49
CA MET A 50 2.41 -3.33 0.50
C MET A 50 2.20 -2.50 1.76
N SER A 51 3.24 -1.75 2.14
CA SER A 51 3.21 -0.84 3.28
C SER A 51 3.76 0.53 2.89
N MET A 52 3.15 1.61 3.39
CA MET A 52 3.68 2.97 3.27
C MET A 52 4.51 3.38 4.48
N LYS A 53 4.54 2.56 5.53
CA LYS A 53 5.41 2.82 6.67
C LYS A 53 6.86 2.69 6.27
N ASP A 54 7.65 3.69 6.65
CA ASP A 54 9.08 3.62 6.53
C ASP A 54 9.63 2.81 7.73
N VAL A 55 10.01 1.58 7.45
CA VAL A 55 10.74 0.74 8.41
C VAL A 55 12.21 1.14 8.30
N ASN A 56 12.64 2.07 9.16
CA ASN A 56 14.04 2.47 9.36
C ASN A 56 14.67 1.67 10.51
#